data_AF-T1HFV1-F1
#
_entry.id   AF-T1HFV1-F1
#
_cell.length_a   1.000
_cell.length_b   1.000
_cell.length_c   1.000
_cell.angle_alpha   90.00
_cell.angle_beta   90.00
_cell.angle_gamma   90.00
#
_symmetry.space_group_name_H-M   'P 1'
#
loop_
_entity.id
_entity.type
_entity.pdbx_description
1 polymer ?
#
loop_
_entity_poly.entity_id
_entity_poly.type
_entity_poly.pdbx_seq_one_letter_code
_entity_poly.pdbx_strand_id
1 'polypeptide(L)' 'DIPGLTDNSIPRRLGPKRASKIRKLFNLSKEDDVRQYVIKRPLPLKEGQTKQRFKAPKIQRLITPIVLQ' A
#
# COMPACT_ATOMS: atom_id res chain seq x y z
N ASP A 1 1.90 -18.39 -27.31
CA ASP A 1 2.58 -17.99 -26.06
C ASP A 1 4.08 -18.01 -26.25
N ILE A 2 4.76 -16.98 -25.76
CA ILE A 2 6.21 -16.82 -25.90
C ILE A 2 6.85 -17.21 -24.57
N PRO A 3 7.69 -18.26 -24.55
CA PRO A 3 8.31 -18.73 -23.33
C PRO A 3 9.13 -17.60 -22.69
N GLY A 4 8.91 -17.36 -21.40
CA GLY A 4 9.58 -16.31 -20.61
C GLY A 4 8.89 -14.94 -20.60
N LEU A 5 7.90 -14.67 -21.46
CA LEU A 5 7.15 -13.40 -21.46
C LEU A 5 5.72 -13.58 -20.96
N THR A 6 5.00 -14.57 -21.49
CA THR A 6 3.59 -14.82 -21.15
C THR A 6 3.41 -15.81 -20.00
N ASP A 7 4.47 -16.54 -19.64
CA ASP A 7 4.38 -17.64 -18.66
C ASP A 7 4.33 -17.16 -17.21
N ASN A 8 4.92 -15.99 -16.93
CA ASN A 8 5.14 -15.51 -15.58
C ASN A 8 4.52 -14.12 -15.37
N SER A 9 3.65 -13.99 -14.36
CA SER A 9 3.13 -12.70 -13.91
C SER A 9 3.94 -12.18 -12.72
N ILE A 10 4.74 -11.14 -12.94
CA ILE A 10 5.54 -10.49 -11.89
C ILE A 10 4.64 -9.49 -11.12
N PRO A 11 4.46 -9.66 -9.79
CA PRO A 11 3.61 -8.78 -9.01
C PRO A 11 4.23 -7.39 -8.84
N ARG A 12 3.38 -6.37 -8.71
CA ARG A 12 3.85 -5.01 -8.42
C ARG A 12 4.43 -4.94 -7.01
N ARG A 13 5.67 -4.50 -6.92
CA ARG A 13 6.41 -4.41 -5.64
C ARG A 13 5.86 -3.37 -4.66
N LEU A 14 5.28 -2.28 -5.15
CA LEU A 14 4.83 -1.15 -4.33
C LEU A 14 3.39 -0.76 -4.65
N GLY A 15 2.63 -0.50 -3.58
CA GLY A 15 1.29 0.09 -3.66
C GLY A 15 1.31 1.62 -3.78
N PRO A 16 0.17 2.23 -4.08
CA PRO A 16 0.03 3.69 -4.15
C PRO A 16 0.21 4.36 -2.77
N LYS A 17 0.93 5.50 -2.75
CA LYS A 17 1.14 6.35 -1.56
C LYS A 17 0.15 7.52 -1.42
N ARG A 18 -0.45 7.95 -2.54
CA ARG A 18 -1.36 9.11 -2.57
C ARG A 18 -2.79 8.68 -2.24
N ALA A 19 -3.48 9.45 -1.39
CA ALA A 19 -4.85 9.14 -0.96
C ALA A 19 -5.82 8.92 -2.15
N SER A 20 -5.77 9.77 -3.17
CA SER A 20 -6.62 9.64 -4.36
C SER A 20 -6.38 8.35 -5.15
N LYS A 21 -5.13 7.88 -5.23
CA LYS A 21 -4.78 6.63 -5.92
C LYS A 21 -5.19 5.39 -5.12
N ILE A 22 -5.14 5.46 -3.79
CA ILE A 22 -5.62 4.37 -2.93
C ILE A 22 -7.14 4.24 -3.05
N ARG A 23 -7.89 5.37 -3.03
CA ARG A 23 -9.33 5.37 -3.28
C ARG A 23 -9.69 4.74 -4.63
N LYS A 24 -8.98 5.11 -5.71
CA LYS A 24 -9.19 4.52 -7.04
C LYS A 24 -8.88 3.02 -7.09
N LEU A 25 -7.90 2.54 -6.34
CA LEU A 25 -7.50 1.13 -6.36
C LEU A 25 -8.55 0.22 -5.70
N PHE A 26 -9.15 0.69 -4.61
CA PHE A 26 -10.13 -0.06 -3.82
C PHE A 26 -11.58 0.37 -4.07
N ASN A 27 -11.82 1.24 -5.07
CA ASN A 27 -13.13 1.84 -5.37
C ASN A 27 -13.83 2.46 -4.13
N LEU A 28 -13.06 3.14 -3.28
CA LEU A 28 -13.56 3.77 -2.06
C LEU A 28 -14.24 5.11 -2.37
N SER A 29 -15.20 5.46 -1.52
CA SER A 29 -15.82 6.79 -1.47
C SER A 29 -14.86 7.84 -0.86
N LYS A 30 -15.27 9.10 -0.81
CA LYS A 30 -14.43 10.17 -0.24
C LYS A 30 -14.44 10.12 1.29
N GLU A 31 -15.53 9.62 1.84
CA GLU A 31 -15.89 9.52 3.24
C GLU A 31 -15.10 8.41 3.95
N ASP A 32 -14.67 7.38 3.20
CA ASP A 32 -13.92 6.25 3.74
C ASP A 32 -12.50 6.62 4.21
N ASP A 33 -12.08 6.03 5.34
CA ASP A 33 -10.73 6.21 5.86
C ASP A 33 -9.70 5.39 5.07
N VAL A 34 -8.92 6.11 4.26
CA VAL A 34 -7.86 5.57 3.40
C VAL A 34 -6.71 4.92 4.20
N ARG A 35 -6.55 5.24 5.50
CA ARG A 35 -5.42 4.74 6.31
C ARG A 35 -5.43 3.23 6.51
N GLN A 36 -6.61 2.64 6.56
CA GLN A 36 -6.79 1.20 6.77
C GLN A 36 -6.39 0.39 5.54
N TYR A 37 -6.59 0.96 4.36
CA TYR A 37 -6.39 0.29 3.06
C TYR A 37 -4.98 0.48 2.47
N VAL A 38 -4.03 1.06 3.22
CA VAL A 38 -2.65 1.18 2.73
C VAL A 38 -1.98 -0.19 2.70
N ILE A 39 -1.52 -0.58 1.51
CA ILE A 39 -0.77 -1.83 1.31
C ILE A 39 0.55 -1.76 2.10
N LYS A 40 0.75 -2.76 2.97
CA LYS A 40 1.94 -2.90 3.80
C LYS A 40 2.83 -4.02 3.26
N ARG A 41 4.14 -3.80 3.29
CA ARG A 41 5.13 -4.82 2.92
C ARG A 41 5.60 -5.56 4.18
N PRO A 42 5.52 -6.90 4.23
CA PRO A 42 6.17 -7.68 5.27
C PRO A 42 7.70 -7.56 5.11
N LEU A 43 8.40 -7.29 6.21
CA LEU A 43 9.86 -7.34 6.25
C LEU A 43 10.29 -8.77 6.61
N PRO A 44 11.40 -9.27 6.04
CA PRO A 44 11.94 -10.57 6.43
C PRO A 44 12.24 -10.59 7.93
N LEU A 45 11.98 -11.74 8.56
CA LEU A 45 12.25 -11.94 9.97
C LEU A 45 13.76 -11.89 10.19
N LYS A 46 14.22 -11.00 11.07
CA LYS A 46 15.63 -10.96 11.49
C LYS A 46 15.82 -11.93 12.65
N GLU A 47 17.00 -12.55 12.73
CA GLU A 47 17.37 -13.40 13.87
C GLU A 47 17.09 -12.68 15.20
N GLY A 48 16.35 -13.34 16.09
CA GLY A 48 15.94 -12.81 17.39
C GLY A 48 14.61 -12.05 17.42
N GLN A 49 13.95 -11.79 16.28
CA GLN A 49 12.59 -11.23 16.27
C GLN A 49 11.54 -12.32 16.10
N THR A 50 10.63 -12.45 17.06
CA THR A 50 9.52 -13.40 17.03
C THR A 50 8.30 -12.91 16.23
N LYS A 51 8.21 -11.60 15.95
CA LYS A 51 7.03 -11.01 15.28
C LYS A 51 7.38 -10.39 13.93
N GLN A 52 6.57 -10.73 12.91
CA GLN A 52 6.66 -10.17 11.57
C GLN A 52 6.40 -8.66 11.60
N ARG A 53 7.35 -7.86 11.13
CA ARG A 53 7.17 -6.40 11.00
C ARG A 53 6.68 -6.02 9.62
N PHE A 54 5.78 -5.04 9.57
CA PHE A 54 5.26 -4.50 8.32
C PHE A 54 5.72 -3.05 8.13
N LYS A 55 6.03 -2.69 6.88
CA LYS A 55 6.34 -1.30 6.50
C LYS A 55 5.27 -0.76 5.57
N ALA A 56 4.77 0.42 5.89
CA ALA A 56 3.81 1.17 5.09
C ALA A 56 4.40 2.53 4.69
N PRO A 57 4.05 3.06 3.52
CA PRO A 57 4.41 4.42 3.14
C PRO A 57 3.58 5.46 3.92
N LYS A 58 4.18 6.62 4.22
CA LYS A 58 3.43 7.78 4.73
C LYS A 58 2.43 8.26 3.66
N ILE A 59 1.14 8.27 3.96
CA ILE A 59 0.12 8.69 3.00
C ILE A 59 0.31 10.16 2.66
N GLN A 60 0.33 10.48 1.37
CA GLN A 60 0.43 11.86 0.89
C GLN A 60 -0.94 12.36 0.40
N ARG A 61 -1.18 13.67 0.56
CA ARG A 61 -2.44 14.34 0.18
C ARG A 61 -3.66 13.77 0.91
N LEU A 62 -3.47 13.31 2.15
CA LEU A 62 -4.56 13.02 3.06
C LEU A 62 -4.94 14.32 3.77
N ILE A 63 -6.21 14.68 3.76
CA ILE A 63 -6.74 15.81 4.53
C ILE A 63 -6.96 15.31 5.95
N THR A 64 -6.38 16.00 6.92
CA THR A 64 -6.53 15.71 8.36
C THR A 64 -7.00 16.98 9.08
N PRO A 65 -7.60 16.90 10.28
CA PRO A 65 -8.08 18.09 11.00
C PRO A 65 -7.03 19.20 11.14
N ILE A 66 -5.77 18.83 11.37
CA ILE A 66 -4.62 19.75 11.44
C ILE A 66 -4.43 20.59 10.15
N VAL A 67 -4.84 20.05 8.99
CA VAL A 67 -4.71 20.74 7.69
C VAL A 67 -5.90 21.67 7.41
N LEU A 68 -7.01 21.53 8.15
CA LEU A 68 -8.22 22.36 8.00
C LEU A 68 -8.24 23.58 8.93
N GLN A 69 -7.32 23.63 9.90
CA GLN A 69 -7.09 24.79 10.77
C GLN A 69 -6.30 25.86 10.02
#